data_AF-A0A2G8HSD0-F1
#
_entry.id   AF-A0A2G8HSD0-F1
#
_cell.length_a   1.000
_cell.length_b   1.000
_cell.length_c   1.000
_cell.angle_alpha   90.00
_cell.angle_beta   90.00
_cell.angle_gamma   90.00
#
_symmetry.space_group_name_H-M   'P 1'
#
loop_
_entity.id
_entity.type
_entity.pdbx_description
1 polymer ?
#
loop_
_entity_poly.entity_id
_entity_poly.type
_entity_poly.pdbx_seq_one_letter_code
_entity_poly.pdbx_strand_id
1 'polypeptide(L)'
;MTKIKRDSIQNDPCIISINTLRERCENFFLENSNLKSTCRVYIDDPYEQSLGSDKNEVVDFILFGNAFKKFFESGNWIGKEIRIWVLSESNKKILESYLENRAEVNVIPRYLLFPVKQSLLPFLVGTEHTFVFAGRLSAQKNIESLLYFIKNYNEKYKVNSILQLYGDFEDTYHEDLGRRFQESYRTKILKLVDTLDISRSVKFHGRVERDTWIKSNITNPVFISLSTFVSEDFGCAVAEAQQIGWPVIVSEYGGHLDIRGENIRKVPVSFICNSHYPLSLQSIVSNKLVDSLEKLPIEKEKLNVEDSVIKHVSLDLIDECRRKMALKLGASLSLIHSDYVGAFADTSQGASFFYKIKCYMKNPQKHISIIAYDFDEKDFSEEQIKSFNLIYSNLNLLEVGVEFISSKNIFYKDTMKIILESEKIYIVRDRLNKEDLDSYLKKTLHISTESIVYE
;
A
#
# COMPACT_ATOMS: atom_id res chain seq x y z
N MET A 1 14.14 20.03 28.63
CA MET A 1 14.09 19.46 27.27
C MET A 1 15.52 19.27 26.78
N THR A 2 15.94 18.04 26.56
CA THR A 2 17.22 17.73 25.91
C THR A 2 17.12 18.16 24.45
N LYS A 3 17.96 19.09 23.99
CA LYS A 3 18.06 19.42 22.56
C LYS A 3 18.42 18.13 21.81
N ILE A 4 17.56 17.71 20.88
CA ILE A 4 17.91 16.68 19.90
C ILE A 4 19.16 17.19 19.19
N LYS A 5 20.24 16.40 19.21
CA LYS A 5 21.48 16.78 18.50
C LYS A 5 21.12 16.89 17.02
N ARG A 6 21.53 17.98 16.36
CA ARG A 6 21.30 18.15 14.90
C ARG A 6 21.87 16.98 14.09
N ASP A 7 22.86 16.29 14.64
CA ASP A 7 23.54 15.17 14.01
C ASP A 7 22.84 13.81 14.28
N SER A 8 21.77 13.79 15.08
CA SER A 8 20.94 12.59 15.28
C SER A 8 19.79 12.53 14.28
N ILE A 9 20.01 12.98 13.05
CA ILE A 9 19.13 12.65 11.93
C ILE A 9 19.14 11.13 11.86
N GLN A 10 18.04 10.49 12.26
CA GLN A 10 17.92 9.05 12.14
C GLN A 10 18.10 8.71 10.67
N ASN A 11 19.03 7.79 10.38
CA ASN A 11 19.20 7.29 9.02
C ASN A 11 17.87 6.71 8.58
N ASP A 12 17.29 7.26 7.51
CA ASP A 12 16.06 6.75 6.92
C ASP A 12 16.27 5.26 6.60
N PRO A 13 15.48 4.34 7.17
CA PRO A 13 15.62 2.92 6.90
C PRO A 13 15.42 2.57 5.41
N CYS A 14 14.81 3.45 4.64
CA CYS A 14 14.58 3.31 3.19
C CYS A 14 15.73 3.85 2.32
N ILE A 15 16.82 4.36 2.91
CA ILE A 15 17.89 5.05 2.15
C ILE A 15 18.48 4.20 1.01
N ILE A 16 18.57 2.88 1.17
CA ILE A 16 19.10 1.99 0.11
C ILE A 16 18.18 2.00 -1.11
N SER A 17 16.87 1.88 -0.90
CA SER A 17 15.88 1.92 -1.98
C SER A 17 15.79 3.31 -2.60
N ILE A 18 15.81 4.36 -1.77
CA ILE A 18 15.78 5.76 -2.25
C ILE A 18 17.00 6.06 -3.12
N ASN A 19 18.20 5.72 -2.67
CA ASN A 19 19.42 5.92 -3.45
C ASN A 19 19.39 5.12 -4.75
N THR A 20 18.83 3.90 -4.70
CA THR A 20 18.66 3.09 -5.91
C THR A 20 17.73 3.74 -6.91
N LEU A 21 16.58 4.23 -6.48
CA LEU A 21 15.63 4.91 -7.34
C LEU A 21 16.18 6.22 -7.87
N ARG A 22 16.89 7.01 -7.04
CA ARG A 22 17.57 8.24 -7.46
C ARG A 22 18.56 7.95 -8.59
N GLU A 23 19.47 6.99 -8.39
CA GLU A 23 20.44 6.57 -9.41
C GLU A 23 19.77 6.17 -10.73
N ARG A 24 18.67 5.40 -10.66
CA ARG A 24 17.91 4.99 -11.85
C ARG A 24 17.23 6.17 -12.55
N CYS A 25 16.65 7.09 -11.79
CA CYS A 25 15.99 8.27 -12.34
C CYS A 25 17.00 9.23 -12.99
N GLU A 26 18.18 9.42 -12.39
CA GLU A 26 19.27 10.17 -13.01
C GLU A 26 19.66 9.58 -14.36
N ASN A 27 19.84 8.26 -14.44
CA ASN A 27 20.11 7.58 -15.71
C ASN A 27 18.98 7.77 -16.73
N PHE A 28 17.72 7.68 -16.30
CA PHE A 28 16.57 7.95 -17.16
C PHE A 28 16.64 9.37 -17.77
N PHE A 29 16.90 10.41 -16.99
CA PHE A 29 17.01 11.76 -17.52
C PHE A 29 18.24 11.98 -18.41
N LEU A 30 19.36 11.30 -18.13
CA LEU A 30 20.56 11.32 -18.97
C LEU A 30 20.31 10.69 -20.34
N GLU A 31 19.64 9.53 -20.37
CA GLU A 31 19.29 8.81 -21.59
C GLU A 31 18.20 9.54 -22.40
N ASN A 32 17.36 10.36 -21.74
CA ASN A 32 16.28 11.12 -22.35
C ASN A 32 16.59 12.63 -22.37
N SER A 33 17.72 13.00 -22.99
CA SER A 33 18.16 14.40 -23.11
C SER A 33 17.14 15.32 -23.82
N ASN A 34 16.24 14.74 -24.63
CA ASN A 34 15.11 15.44 -25.26
C ASN A 34 14.12 16.01 -24.24
N LEU A 35 14.10 15.52 -23.00
CA LEU A 35 13.31 16.09 -21.91
C LEU A 35 13.82 17.48 -21.50
N LYS A 36 15.03 17.91 -21.90
CA LYS A 36 15.60 19.23 -21.54
C LYS A 36 15.57 19.50 -20.03
N SER A 37 15.78 18.47 -19.22
CA SER A 37 15.94 18.58 -17.76
C SER A 37 17.22 19.36 -17.43
N THR A 38 17.09 20.50 -16.77
CA THR A 38 18.23 21.35 -16.38
C THR A 38 18.50 21.32 -14.89
N CYS A 39 17.47 21.11 -14.07
CA CYS A 39 17.57 21.03 -12.62
C CYS A 39 16.63 19.91 -12.12
N ARG A 40 17.14 19.04 -11.24
CA ARG A 40 16.40 17.94 -10.64
C ARG A 40 16.46 18.06 -9.12
N VAL A 41 15.31 17.97 -8.47
CA VAL A 41 15.17 18.07 -7.02
C VAL A 41 14.49 16.82 -6.50
N TYR A 42 15.20 16.04 -5.68
CA TYR A 42 14.65 14.89 -4.98
C TYR A 42 14.24 15.33 -3.57
N ILE A 43 12.93 15.40 -3.29
CA ILE A 43 12.41 16.10 -2.09
C ILE A 43 12.72 15.35 -0.77
N ASP A 44 13.24 14.14 -0.84
CA ASP A 44 13.76 13.43 0.34
C ASP A 44 15.17 13.88 0.75
N ASP A 45 15.82 14.75 -0.05
CA ASP A 45 17.08 15.37 0.30
C ASP A 45 16.87 16.80 0.83
N PRO A 46 17.04 17.04 2.15
CA PRO A 46 16.89 18.38 2.71
C PRO A 46 17.94 19.37 2.18
N TYR A 47 19.05 18.90 1.60
CA TYR A 47 20.10 19.76 1.05
C TYR A 47 19.79 20.24 -0.38
N GLU A 48 18.98 19.49 -1.13
CA GLU A 48 18.67 19.79 -2.54
C GLU A 48 17.55 20.84 -2.70
N GLN A 49 16.77 21.14 -1.66
CA GLN A 49 15.66 22.11 -1.74
C GLN A 49 16.09 23.57 -1.99
N SER A 50 17.39 23.86 -1.90
CA SER A 50 17.96 25.18 -2.19
C SER A 50 18.42 25.36 -3.65
N LEU A 51 18.29 24.32 -4.49
CA LEU A 51 18.70 24.32 -5.89
C LEU A 51 17.55 24.81 -6.79
N GLY A 52 17.85 25.68 -7.77
CA GLY A 52 16.87 26.23 -8.74
C GLY A 52 16.72 27.74 -8.65
N SER A 53 17.78 28.50 -8.95
CA SER A 53 17.78 29.96 -8.76
C SER A 53 17.71 30.77 -10.06
N ASP A 54 17.91 30.13 -11.21
CA ASP A 54 18.05 30.86 -12.47
C ASP A 54 16.74 30.96 -13.25
N LYS A 55 16.55 32.07 -13.95
CA LYS A 55 15.28 32.46 -14.59
C LYS A 55 14.87 31.58 -15.77
N ASN A 56 15.76 30.71 -16.25
CA ASN A 56 15.60 29.88 -17.44
C ASN A 56 15.63 28.37 -17.13
N GLU A 57 15.71 27.97 -15.86
CA GLU A 57 15.77 26.56 -15.48
C GLU A 57 14.37 25.92 -15.49
N VAL A 58 14.27 24.76 -16.14
CA VAL A 58 13.17 23.81 -15.93
C VAL A 58 13.53 22.96 -14.72
N VAL A 59 12.68 23.01 -13.69
CA VAL A 59 12.91 22.30 -12.43
C VAL A 59 12.01 21.06 -12.38
N ASP A 60 12.65 19.89 -12.36
CA ASP A 60 12.03 18.59 -12.20
C ASP A 60 11.96 18.23 -10.71
N PHE A 61 10.77 18.27 -10.13
CA PHE A 61 10.53 17.76 -8.78
C PHE A 61 10.18 16.29 -8.86
N ILE A 62 11.08 15.43 -8.38
CA ILE A 62 10.90 13.98 -8.40
C ILE A 62 10.47 13.51 -7.01
N LEU A 63 9.29 12.89 -6.95
CA LEU A 63 8.64 12.48 -5.71
C LEU A 63 8.64 10.96 -5.59
N PHE A 64 9.35 10.46 -4.57
CA PHE A 64 9.30 9.07 -4.12
C PHE A 64 8.70 8.99 -2.72
N GLY A 65 8.21 7.81 -2.35
CA GLY A 65 7.56 7.54 -1.08
C GLY A 65 6.30 8.39 -0.86
N ASN A 66 6.36 9.24 0.15
CA ASN A 66 5.20 9.96 0.69
C ASN A 66 4.85 11.22 -0.12
N ALA A 67 4.54 11.04 -1.41
CA ALA A 67 4.29 12.13 -2.36
C ALA A 67 3.20 13.10 -1.89
N PHE A 68 2.15 12.60 -1.22
CA PHE A 68 1.08 13.46 -0.70
C PHE A 68 1.56 14.39 0.42
N LYS A 69 2.48 13.95 1.29
CA LYS A 69 3.10 14.81 2.31
C LYS A 69 3.95 15.88 1.64
N LYS A 70 4.75 15.50 0.63
CA LYS A 70 5.62 16.41 -0.12
C LYS A 70 4.86 17.52 -0.83
N PHE A 71 3.64 17.25 -1.29
CA PHE A 71 2.77 18.29 -1.86
C PHE A 71 2.51 19.46 -0.90
N PHE A 72 2.33 19.19 0.40
CA PHE A 72 2.13 20.24 1.40
C PHE A 72 3.41 21.00 1.75
N GLU A 73 4.57 20.42 1.45
CA GLU A 73 5.89 21.04 1.61
C GLU A 73 6.26 21.94 0.41
N SER A 74 5.39 22.02 -0.61
CA SER A 74 5.63 22.80 -1.84
C SER A 74 5.70 24.32 -1.66
N GLY A 75 5.41 24.84 -0.47
CA GLY A 75 5.61 26.26 -0.15
C GLY A 75 7.07 26.73 -0.23
N ASN A 76 8.03 25.79 -0.22
CA ASN A 76 9.46 26.08 -0.36
C ASN A 76 10.00 25.80 -1.78
N TRP A 77 9.15 25.37 -2.71
CA TRP A 77 9.60 25.05 -4.06
C TRP A 77 9.90 26.32 -4.85
N ILE A 78 10.96 26.26 -5.65
CA ILE A 78 11.44 27.36 -6.49
C ILE A 78 11.52 26.91 -7.94
N GLY A 79 11.31 27.86 -8.87
CA GLY A 79 11.34 27.60 -10.31
C GLY A 79 10.19 28.28 -11.05
N LYS A 80 10.41 28.72 -12.29
CA LYS A 80 9.35 29.29 -13.15
C LYS A 80 8.61 28.23 -13.93
N GLU A 81 9.35 27.26 -14.46
CA GLU A 81 8.81 26.11 -15.18
C GLU A 81 9.05 24.85 -14.36
N ILE A 82 7.98 24.35 -13.74
CA ILE A 82 8.04 23.16 -12.88
C ILE A 82 7.43 21.97 -13.59
N ARG A 83 8.07 20.82 -13.40
CA ARG A 83 7.51 19.51 -13.76
C ARG A 83 7.52 18.64 -12.51
N ILE A 84 6.39 18.03 -12.23
CA ILE A 84 6.27 17.06 -11.14
C ILE A 84 6.38 15.67 -11.76
N TRP A 85 7.25 14.85 -11.21
CA TRP A 85 7.47 13.46 -11.60
C TRP A 85 7.19 12.54 -10.41
N VAL A 86 6.43 11.48 -10.67
CA VAL A 86 6.17 10.39 -9.72
C VAL A 86 6.56 9.04 -10.34
N LEU A 87 6.56 7.99 -9.53
CA LEU A 87 6.90 6.63 -9.97
C LEU A 87 5.69 5.72 -10.22
N SER A 88 4.47 6.23 -10.02
CA SER A 88 3.26 5.45 -10.29
C SER A 88 2.06 6.27 -10.72
N GLU A 89 1.18 5.62 -11.47
CA GLU A 89 -0.11 6.18 -11.89
C GLU A 89 -1.01 6.48 -10.68
N SER A 90 -0.92 5.68 -9.62
CA SER A 90 -1.65 5.91 -8.36
C SER A 90 -1.26 7.26 -7.74
N ASN A 91 0.05 7.54 -7.61
CA ASN A 91 0.53 8.81 -7.09
C ASN A 91 0.23 9.98 -8.03
N LYS A 92 0.27 9.77 -9.35
CA LYS A 92 -0.15 10.77 -10.33
C LYS A 92 -1.59 11.19 -10.08
N LYS A 93 -2.51 10.23 -10.01
CA LYS A 93 -3.94 10.50 -9.74
C LYS A 93 -4.16 11.23 -8.43
N ILE A 94 -3.42 10.88 -7.38
CA ILE A 94 -3.50 11.58 -6.07
C ILE A 94 -3.11 13.05 -6.23
N LEU A 95 -1.96 13.34 -6.86
CA LEU A 95 -1.47 14.70 -7.01
C LEU A 95 -2.30 15.52 -8.00
N GLU A 96 -2.75 14.93 -9.11
CA GLU A 96 -3.68 15.58 -10.05
C GLU A 96 -5.00 15.92 -9.36
N SER A 97 -5.51 15.03 -8.49
CA SER A 97 -6.68 15.34 -7.65
C SER A 97 -6.43 16.51 -6.69
N TYR A 98 -5.21 16.71 -6.19
CA TYR A 98 -4.86 17.87 -5.36
C TYR A 98 -4.74 19.14 -6.18
N LEU A 99 -4.31 19.01 -7.43
CA LEU A 99 -4.28 20.08 -8.43
C LEU A 99 -5.67 20.34 -9.07
N GLU A 100 -6.72 19.71 -8.54
CA GLU A 100 -8.10 19.80 -9.04
C GLU A 100 -8.24 19.44 -10.52
N ASN A 101 -7.39 18.53 -10.99
CA ASN A 101 -7.25 18.12 -12.39
C ASN A 101 -7.01 19.31 -13.36
N ARG A 102 -6.47 20.42 -12.85
CA ARG A 102 -6.10 21.60 -13.67
C ARG A 102 -4.70 21.50 -14.27
N ALA A 103 -3.93 20.51 -13.83
CA ALA A 103 -2.61 20.20 -14.37
C ALA A 103 -2.35 18.69 -14.28
N GLU A 104 -1.48 18.22 -15.16
CA GLU A 104 -1.08 16.82 -15.24
C GLU A 104 0.27 16.61 -14.57
N VAL A 105 0.44 15.45 -13.94
CA VAL A 105 1.70 15.01 -13.32
C VAL A 105 2.35 13.95 -14.21
N ASN A 106 3.67 14.00 -14.35
CA ASN A 106 4.41 13.06 -15.18
C ASN A 106 4.74 11.78 -14.39
N VAL A 107 4.78 10.63 -15.07
CA VAL A 107 5.22 9.36 -14.49
C VAL A 107 6.52 8.93 -15.14
N ILE A 108 7.53 8.60 -14.34
CA ILE A 108 8.74 7.96 -14.86
C ILE A 108 8.43 6.48 -15.10
N PRO A 109 8.53 5.96 -16.34
CA PRO A 109 8.12 4.59 -16.62
C PRO A 109 8.97 3.56 -15.88
N ARG A 110 8.31 2.70 -15.09
CA ARG A 110 8.92 1.64 -14.29
C ARG A 110 9.98 0.82 -15.04
N TYR A 111 9.65 0.39 -16.26
CA TYR A 111 10.49 -0.53 -17.03
C TYR A 111 11.64 0.16 -17.76
N LEU A 112 11.67 1.49 -17.78
CA LEU A 112 12.87 2.25 -18.15
C LEU A 112 13.85 2.32 -16.95
N LEU A 113 13.33 2.35 -15.72
CA LEU A 113 14.14 2.30 -14.51
C LEU A 113 14.68 0.88 -14.23
N PHE A 114 13.83 -0.14 -14.40
CA PHE A 114 14.16 -1.55 -14.15
C PHE A 114 13.73 -2.42 -15.34
N PRO A 115 14.50 -2.42 -16.44
CA PRO A 115 14.20 -3.27 -17.58
C PRO A 115 14.31 -4.75 -17.20
N VAL A 116 13.39 -5.59 -17.68
CA VAL A 116 13.45 -7.04 -17.50
C VAL A 116 14.55 -7.62 -18.38
N LYS A 117 15.60 -8.20 -17.77
CA LYS A 117 16.81 -8.64 -18.50
C LYS A 117 16.91 -10.15 -18.69
N GLN A 118 16.24 -10.94 -17.86
CA GLN A 118 16.36 -12.40 -17.86
C GLN A 118 15.06 -13.06 -18.34
N SER A 119 15.18 -14.33 -18.75
CA SER A 119 14.03 -15.18 -19.05
C SER A 119 13.15 -15.31 -17.82
N LEU A 120 11.83 -15.22 -18.02
CA LEU A 120 10.87 -15.36 -16.94
C LEU A 120 10.90 -16.80 -16.40
N LEU A 121 11.09 -16.93 -15.09
CA LEU A 121 10.92 -18.17 -14.36
C LEU A 121 9.41 -18.40 -14.11
N PRO A 122 8.90 -19.63 -14.32
CA PRO A 122 7.49 -19.92 -14.10
C PRO A 122 7.16 -20.03 -12.61
N PHE A 123 5.96 -19.63 -12.23
CA PHE A 123 5.37 -19.97 -10.93
C PHE A 123 4.37 -21.09 -11.09
N LEU A 124 4.72 -22.27 -10.56
CA LEU A 124 3.86 -23.45 -10.56
C LEU A 124 3.20 -23.59 -9.19
N VAL A 125 1.90 -23.30 -9.11
CA VAL A 125 1.14 -23.45 -7.86
C VAL A 125 1.16 -24.93 -7.43
N GLY A 126 1.34 -25.16 -6.13
CA GLY A 126 1.33 -26.50 -5.56
C GLY A 126 2.67 -27.23 -5.57
N THR A 127 3.75 -26.58 -6.03
CA THR A 127 5.12 -27.11 -5.87
C THR A 127 5.87 -26.41 -4.75
N GLU A 128 7.01 -26.98 -4.34
CA GLU A 128 7.92 -26.37 -3.37
C GLU A 128 8.61 -25.14 -3.95
N HIS A 129 8.54 -24.03 -3.21
CA HIS A 129 9.16 -22.75 -3.56
C HIS A 129 9.91 -22.15 -2.38
N THR A 130 10.83 -21.24 -2.69
CA THR A 130 11.32 -20.27 -1.74
C THR A 130 10.62 -18.94 -1.99
N PHE A 131 9.66 -18.60 -1.15
CA PHE A 131 9.04 -17.28 -1.14
C PHE A 131 10.00 -16.28 -0.52
N VAL A 132 10.18 -15.13 -1.17
CA VAL A 132 11.13 -14.10 -0.76
C VAL A 132 10.42 -12.77 -0.61
N PHE A 133 10.61 -12.11 0.53
CA PHE A 133 10.23 -10.72 0.74
C PHE A 133 11.48 -9.94 1.14
N ALA A 134 11.65 -8.74 0.57
CA ALA A 134 12.72 -7.82 0.93
C ALA A 134 12.15 -6.41 1.17
N GLY A 135 12.39 -5.88 2.37
CA GLY A 135 11.92 -4.57 2.81
C GLY A 135 11.80 -4.48 4.33
N ARG A 136 11.36 -3.34 4.84
CA ARG A 136 11.08 -3.17 6.27
C ARG A 136 10.05 -4.22 6.72
N LEU A 137 10.33 -4.94 7.81
CA LEU A 137 9.40 -5.88 8.41
C LEU A 137 8.47 -5.08 9.32
N SER A 138 7.41 -4.52 8.73
CA SER A 138 6.43 -3.69 9.44
C SER A 138 4.99 -4.10 9.16
N ALA A 139 4.06 -3.58 9.96
CA ALA A 139 2.63 -3.88 9.84
C ALA A 139 2.08 -3.41 8.48
N GLN A 140 2.61 -2.32 7.93
CA GLN A 140 2.23 -1.76 6.62
C GLN A 140 2.57 -2.70 5.45
N LYS A 141 3.57 -3.57 5.65
CA LYS A 141 3.99 -4.58 4.68
C LYS A 141 3.25 -5.91 4.85
N ASN A 142 2.33 -5.99 5.82
CA ASN A 142 1.48 -7.15 6.12
C ASN A 142 2.26 -8.46 6.28
N ILE A 143 3.31 -8.44 7.11
CA ILE A 143 4.14 -9.62 7.38
C ILE A 143 3.30 -10.74 7.99
N GLU A 144 2.30 -10.43 8.82
CA GLU A 144 1.37 -11.43 9.35
C GLU A 144 0.62 -12.18 8.24
N SER A 145 0.19 -11.47 7.19
CA SER A 145 -0.47 -12.10 6.03
C SER A 145 0.48 -13.05 5.29
N LEU A 146 1.78 -12.72 5.21
CA LEU A 146 2.80 -13.62 4.63
C LEU A 146 3.01 -14.89 5.47
N LEU A 147 2.96 -14.76 6.80
CA LEU A 147 3.07 -15.90 7.72
C LEU A 147 1.88 -16.86 7.61
N TYR A 148 0.66 -16.32 7.56
CA TYR A 148 -0.51 -17.15 7.28
C TYR A 148 -0.45 -17.76 5.88
N PHE A 149 0.02 -17.00 4.89
CA PHE A 149 0.15 -17.48 3.52
C PHE A 149 1.05 -18.72 3.46
N ILE A 150 2.26 -18.68 4.03
CA ILE A 150 3.19 -19.81 3.96
C ILE A 150 2.66 -21.04 4.70
N LYS A 151 2.00 -20.84 5.85
CA LYS A 151 1.32 -21.91 6.58
C LYS A 151 0.27 -22.60 5.68
N ASN A 152 -0.68 -21.81 5.20
CA ASN A 152 -1.83 -22.29 4.45
C ASN A 152 -1.40 -22.91 3.11
N TYR A 153 -0.37 -22.37 2.46
CA TYR A 153 0.21 -22.91 1.23
C TYR A 153 0.79 -24.31 1.45
N ASN A 154 1.64 -24.47 2.47
CA ASN A 154 2.24 -25.76 2.80
C ASN A 154 1.19 -26.80 3.22
N GLU A 155 0.22 -26.39 4.05
CA GLU A 155 -0.87 -27.27 4.50
C GLU A 155 -1.77 -27.71 3.34
N LYS A 156 -2.13 -26.79 2.43
CA LYS A 156 -3.01 -27.11 1.31
C LYS A 156 -2.34 -28.04 0.31
N TYR A 157 -1.14 -27.69 -0.12
CA TYR A 157 -0.47 -28.40 -1.22
C TYR A 157 0.45 -29.53 -0.76
N LYS A 158 0.61 -29.72 0.56
CA LYS A 158 1.47 -30.77 1.16
C LYS A 158 2.93 -30.68 0.70
N VAL A 159 3.46 -29.45 0.71
CA VAL A 159 4.82 -29.09 0.29
C VAL A 159 5.59 -28.43 1.43
N ASN A 160 6.92 -28.42 1.35
CA ASN A 160 7.78 -27.78 2.36
C ASN A 160 8.39 -26.48 1.84
N SER A 161 7.54 -25.54 1.42
CA SER A 161 8.02 -24.23 0.98
C SER A 161 8.51 -23.41 2.17
N ILE A 162 9.45 -22.50 1.89
CA ILE A 162 10.02 -21.60 2.89
C ILE A 162 9.75 -20.14 2.53
N LEU A 163 9.64 -19.28 3.55
CA LEU A 163 9.54 -17.84 3.45
C LEU A 163 10.82 -17.19 4.00
N GLN A 164 11.58 -16.52 3.15
CA GLN A 164 12.77 -15.76 3.52
C GLN A 164 12.41 -14.27 3.61
N LEU A 165 12.63 -13.68 4.78
CA LEU A 165 12.32 -12.31 5.13
C LEU A 165 13.61 -11.51 5.30
N TYR A 166 13.90 -10.63 4.35
CA TYR A 166 15.06 -9.73 4.35
C TYR A 166 14.65 -8.33 4.76
N GLY A 167 15.32 -7.78 5.77
CA GLY A 167 15.08 -6.44 6.31
C GLY A 167 14.95 -6.43 7.83
N ASP A 168 15.04 -5.23 8.40
CA ASP A 168 14.90 -5.02 9.84
C ASP A 168 13.43 -4.86 10.24
N PHE A 169 13.13 -5.24 11.47
CA PHE A 169 11.86 -4.95 12.10
C PHE A 169 11.70 -3.47 12.36
N GLU A 170 10.49 -2.98 12.14
CA GLU A 170 10.13 -1.59 12.40
C GLU A 170 8.75 -1.53 13.03
N ASP A 171 8.62 -0.71 14.08
CA ASP A 171 7.36 -0.50 14.80
C ASP A 171 6.47 0.53 14.08
N THR A 172 6.42 0.48 12.73
CA THR A 172 5.48 1.26 11.91
C THR A 172 4.22 0.45 11.63
N TYR A 173 3.08 1.08 11.88
CA TYR A 173 1.74 0.50 11.70
C TYR A 173 0.99 1.22 10.58
N HIS A 174 -0.22 0.77 10.25
CA HIS A 174 -1.05 1.46 9.25
C HIS A 174 -1.57 2.79 9.83
N GLU A 175 -0.71 3.80 9.83
CA GLU A 175 -0.99 5.13 10.40
C GLU A 175 -2.19 5.80 9.73
N ASP A 176 -2.49 5.47 8.47
CA ASP A 176 -3.69 5.92 7.77
C ASP A 176 -5.00 5.35 8.35
N LEU A 177 -4.91 4.35 9.24
CA LEU A 177 -6.02 3.77 10.00
C LEU A 177 -6.09 4.29 11.45
N GLY A 178 -5.27 5.29 11.79
CA GLY A 178 -5.23 5.87 13.13
C GLY A 178 -4.18 5.26 14.06
N ARG A 179 -4.10 5.79 15.28
CA ARG A 179 -3.13 5.33 16.28
C ARG A 179 -3.56 3.99 16.90
N ARG A 180 -2.56 3.16 17.21
CA ARG A 180 -2.73 1.92 17.99
C ARG A 180 -1.59 1.79 19.01
N PHE A 181 -1.94 1.32 20.21
CA PHE A 181 -0.95 0.88 21.18
C PHE A 181 -0.66 -0.60 20.91
N GLN A 182 0.59 -0.93 20.59
CA GLN A 182 1.00 -2.32 20.44
C GLN A 182 2.34 -2.55 21.12
N GLU A 183 2.56 -3.81 21.49
CA GLU A 183 3.92 -4.29 21.79
C GLU A 183 4.82 -4.14 20.56
N SER A 184 6.14 -4.29 20.76
CA SER A 184 7.07 -4.29 19.62
C SER A 184 6.61 -5.28 18.55
N TYR A 185 6.57 -4.81 17.31
CA TYR A 185 6.13 -5.57 16.16
C TYR A 185 6.97 -6.83 15.97
N ARG A 186 8.28 -6.77 16.28
CA ARG A 186 9.15 -7.95 16.30
C ARG A 186 8.63 -9.03 17.24
N THR A 187 8.27 -8.65 18.48
CA THR A 187 7.74 -9.59 19.47
C THR A 187 6.43 -10.20 19.01
N LYS A 188 5.53 -9.39 18.44
CA LYS A 188 4.26 -9.85 17.85
C LYS A 188 4.50 -10.90 16.77
N ILE A 189 5.39 -10.62 15.82
CA ILE A 189 5.69 -11.51 14.69
C ILE A 189 6.33 -12.82 15.15
N LEU A 190 7.29 -12.79 16.07
CA LEU A 190 7.93 -14.01 16.59
C LEU A 190 6.91 -14.89 17.34
N LYS A 191 6.06 -14.30 18.19
CA LYS A 191 4.96 -15.03 18.83
C LYS A 191 4.01 -15.66 17.81
N LEU A 192 3.72 -14.96 16.71
CA LEU A 192 2.86 -15.49 15.66
C LEU A 192 3.51 -16.68 14.94
N VAL A 193 4.82 -16.62 14.65
CA VAL A 193 5.57 -17.76 14.07
C VAL A 193 5.48 -18.99 14.97
N ASP A 194 5.64 -18.82 16.28
CA ASP A 194 5.55 -19.91 17.26
C ASP A 194 4.11 -20.44 17.36
N THR A 195 3.12 -19.55 17.41
CA THR A 195 1.69 -19.91 17.49
C THR A 195 1.22 -20.70 16.27
N LEU A 196 1.75 -20.36 15.09
CA LEU A 196 1.43 -21.04 13.84
C LEU A 196 2.24 -22.32 13.61
N ASP A 197 3.22 -22.61 14.46
CA ASP A 197 4.18 -23.72 14.32
C ASP A 197 4.89 -23.76 12.94
N ILE A 198 5.32 -22.58 12.47
CA ILE A 198 5.98 -22.42 11.15
C ILE A 198 7.45 -22.01 11.25
N SER A 199 8.08 -22.21 12.41
CA SER A 199 9.48 -21.82 12.67
C SER A 199 10.48 -22.41 11.67
N ARG A 200 10.20 -23.61 11.14
CA ARG A 200 11.02 -24.26 10.09
C ARG A 200 10.77 -23.71 8.69
N SER A 201 9.63 -23.10 8.47
CA SER A 201 9.18 -22.56 7.18
C SER A 201 9.51 -21.08 7.02
N VAL A 202 10.06 -20.41 8.04
CA VAL A 202 10.31 -18.96 8.02
C VAL A 202 11.76 -18.67 8.42
N LYS A 203 12.45 -17.84 7.64
CA LYS A 203 13.83 -17.40 7.92
C LYS A 203 13.91 -15.88 7.92
N PHE A 204 14.37 -15.30 9.04
CA PHE A 204 14.64 -13.87 9.16
C PHE A 204 16.13 -13.62 8.92
N HIS A 205 16.45 -12.81 7.91
CA HIS A 205 17.84 -12.48 7.56
C HIS A 205 18.31 -11.15 8.14
N GLY A 206 17.40 -10.31 8.64
CA GLY A 206 17.72 -8.94 9.03
C GLY A 206 18.10 -8.08 7.83
N ARG A 207 18.65 -6.89 8.09
CA ARG A 207 19.21 -6.03 7.06
C ARG A 207 20.43 -6.67 6.38
N VAL A 208 20.42 -6.62 5.05
CA VAL A 208 21.51 -7.07 4.19
C VAL A 208 22.01 -5.93 3.31
N GLU A 209 23.20 -6.07 2.74
CA GLU A 209 23.71 -5.12 1.76
C GLU A 209 22.89 -5.17 0.46
N ARG A 210 22.99 -4.09 -0.33
CA ARG A 210 22.35 -3.97 -1.65
C ARG A 210 22.65 -5.21 -2.52
N ASP A 211 21.65 -5.68 -3.26
CA ASP A 211 21.66 -6.89 -4.10
C ASP A 211 21.91 -8.25 -3.42
N THR A 212 22.23 -8.30 -2.12
CA THR A 212 22.65 -9.55 -1.46
C THR A 212 21.56 -10.61 -1.54
N TRP A 213 20.30 -10.20 -1.32
CA TRP A 213 19.15 -11.10 -1.32
C TRP A 213 18.87 -11.64 -2.74
N ILE A 214 19.04 -10.81 -3.78
CA ILE A 214 18.89 -11.21 -5.20
C ILE A 214 19.99 -12.15 -5.67
N LYS A 215 21.22 -11.91 -5.21
CA LYS A 215 22.40 -12.71 -5.57
C LYS A 215 22.50 -14.01 -4.78
N SER A 216 21.62 -14.20 -3.79
CA SER A 216 21.61 -15.40 -2.99
C SER A 216 21.15 -16.60 -3.84
N ASN A 217 21.80 -17.75 -3.65
CA ASN A 217 21.50 -18.96 -4.40
C ASN A 217 20.19 -19.58 -3.88
N ILE A 218 19.05 -19.09 -4.38
CA ILE A 218 17.72 -19.52 -3.98
C ILE A 218 17.15 -20.48 -5.03
N THR A 219 16.68 -21.64 -4.56
CA THR A 219 15.98 -22.62 -5.41
C THR A 219 14.50 -22.25 -5.51
N ASN A 220 13.97 -22.28 -6.74
CA ASN A 220 12.57 -21.93 -7.08
C ASN A 220 12.10 -20.63 -6.39
N PRO A 221 12.77 -19.49 -6.66
CA PRO A 221 12.42 -18.24 -6.01
C PRO A 221 11.08 -17.71 -6.50
N VAL A 222 10.26 -17.22 -5.57
CA VAL A 222 9.05 -16.42 -5.85
C VAL A 222 9.09 -15.20 -4.97
N PHE A 223 9.16 -14.01 -5.57
CA PHE A 223 9.06 -12.79 -4.78
C PHE A 223 7.61 -12.58 -4.35
N ILE A 224 7.36 -12.24 -3.09
CA ILE A 224 6.02 -11.96 -2.58
C ILE A 224 6.01 -10.66 -1.79
N SER A 225 5.03 -9.79 -2.06
CA SER A 225 4.78 -8.56 -1.30
C SER A 225 3.29 -8.26 -1.23
N LEU A 226 2.72 -8.35 -0.02
CA LEU A 226 1.30 -8.04 0.24
C LEU A 226 1.13 -6.65 0.85
N SER A 227 2.08 -5.73 0.60
CA SER A 227 2.06 -4.37 1.15
C SER A 227 0.78 -3.62 0.77
N THR A 228 0.17 -2.95 1.76
CA THR A 228 -0.93 -1.99 1.56
C THR A 228 -0.57 -0.61 2.14
N PHE A 229 0.73 -0.33 2.24
CA PHE A 229 1.23 0.95 2.76
C PHE A 229 0.70 2.11 1.91
N VAL A 230 0.05 3.10 2.54
CA VAL A 230 -0.54 4.27 1.86
C VAL A 230 0.44 5.12 1.04
N SER A 231 1.76 4.93 1.23
CA SER A 231 2.80 5.52 0.39
C SER A 231 3.64 4.48 -0.36
N GLU A 232 3.07 3.31 -0.66
CA GLU A 232 3.66 2.34 -1.59
C GLU A 232 3.61 2.93 -2.99
N ASP A 233 4.70 3.56 -3.40
CA ASP A 233 4.79 4.38 -4.60
C ASP A 233 5.36 3.62 -5.80
N PHE A 234 6.25 2.66 -5.55
CA PHE A 234 6.95 1.91 -6.57
C PHE A 234 7.09 0.45 -6.19
N GLY A 235 7.79 0.12 -5.10
CA GLY A 235 8.16 -1.26 -4.76
C GLY A 235 9.49 -1.67 -5.41
N CYS A 236 10.59 -1.04 -5.00
CA CYS A 236 11.93 -1.26 -5.56
C CYS A 236 12.35 -2.74 -5.57
N ALA A 237 12.20 -3.44 -4.44
CA ALA A 237 12.55 -4.86 -4.36
C ALA A 237 11.74 -5.74 -5.32
N VAL A 238 10.48 -5.39 -5.59
CA VAL A 238 9.66 -6.07 -6.60
C VAL A 238 10.27 -5.88 -7.99
N ALA A 239 10.62 -4.64 -8.34
CA ALA A 239 11.19 -4.32 -9.65
C ALA A 239 12.54 -5.02 -9.85
N GLU A 240 13.37 -5.12 -8.81
CA GLU A 240 14.62 -5.85 -8.85
C GLU A 240 14.43 -7.37 -9.04
N ALA A 241 13.44 -7.99 -8.36
CA ALA A 241 13.07 -9.39 -8.59
C ALA A 241 12.57 -9.65 -10.03
N GLN A 242 11.76 -8.73 -10.58
CA GLN A 242 11.31 -8.83 -11.97
C GLN A 242 12.46 -8.70 -12.96
N GLN A 243 13.43 -7.81 -12.69
CA GLN A 243 14.57 -7.59 -13.57
C GLN A 243 15.41 -8.86 -13.80
N ILE A 244 15.48 -9.73 -12.80
CA ILE A 244 16.14 -11.05 -12.86
C ILE A 244 15.19 -12.19 -13.24
N GLY A 245 13.96 -11.90 -13.64
CA GLY A 245 13.00 -12.87 -14.15
C GLY A 245 12.29 -13.72 -13.09
N TRP A 246 12.39 -13.39 -11.80
CA TRP A 246 11.65 -14.13 -10.78
C TRP A 246 10.14 -13.92 -10.93
N PRO A 247 9.31 -14.95 -10.71
CA PRO A 247 7.88 -14.76 -10.56
C PRO A 247 7.58 -13.92 -9.33
N VAL A 248 6.47 -13.19 -9.39
CA VAL A 248 6.10 -12.23 -8.36
C VAL A 248 4.64 -12.42 -7.98
N ILE A 249 4.35 -12.42 -6.68
CA ILE A 249 3.00 -12.33 -6.10
C ILE A 249 2.92 -10.98 -5.38
N VAL A 250 2.10 -10.05 -5.87
CA VAL A 250 2.03 -8.68 -5.35
C VAL A 250 0.61 -8.22 -5.11
N SER A 251 0.40 -7.38 -4.11
CA SER A 251 -0.87 -6.68 -3.90
C SER A 251 -1.26 -5.81 -5.09
N GLU A 252 -2.55 -5.71 -5.39
CA GLU A 252 -3.11 -4.70 -6.30
C GLU A 252 -3.26 -3.36 -5.58
N TYR A 253 -2.13 -2.78 -5.16
CA TYR A 253 -2.11 -1.58 -4.35
C TYR A 253 -0.96 -0.63 -4.69
N GLY A 254 -1.24 0.68 -4.75
CA GLY A 254 -0.24 1.73 -4.95
C GLY A 254 0.57 1.55 -6.23
N GLY A 255 1.89 1.65 -6.12
CA GLY A 255 2.82 1.44 -7.23
C GLY A 255 2.91 0.00 -7.74
N HIS A 256 2.32 -0.97 -7.03
CA HIS A 256 2.20 -2.32 -7.55
C HIS A 256 1.13 -2.45 -8.64
N LEU A 257 0.19 -1.49 -8.73
CA LEU A 257 -0.79 -1.43 -9.81
C LEU A 257 -0.16 -1.26 -11.19
N ASP A 258 1.08 -0.77 -11.27
CA ASP A 258 1.78 -0.54 -12.54
C ASP A 258 2.65 -1.74 -12.97
N ILE A 259 2.72 -2.78 -12.14
CA ILE A 259 3.46 -4.00 -12.44
C ILE A 259 2.71 -4.79 -13.52
N ARG A 260 3.44 -5.25 -14.53
CA ARG A 260 3.00 -6.07 -15.68
C ARG A 260 3.92 -7.28 -15.85
N GLY A 261 3.45 -8.32 -16.51
CA GLY A 261 4.26 -9.47 -16.93
C GLY A 261 3.56 -10.82 -16.75
N GLU A 262 3.95 -11.80 -17.56
CA GLU A 262 3.31 -13.11 -17.61
C GLU A 262 3.54 -13.97 -16.36
N ASN A 263 4.60 -13.68 -15.59
CA ASN A 263 4.93 -14.39 -14.35
C ASN A 263 4.53 -13.59 -13.09
N ILE A 264 3.62 -12.62 -13.23
CA ILE A 264 3.11 -11.79 -12.15
C ILE A 264 1.70 -12.22 -11.78
N ARG A 265 1.49 -12.48 -10.49
CA ARG A 265 0.19 -12.70 -9.88
C ARG A 265 -0.17 -11.49 -9.04
N LYS A 266 -1.25 -10.83 -9.43
CA LYS A 266 -1.80 -9.70 -8.69
C LYS A 266 -2.85 -10.17 -7.69
N VAL A 267 -2.71 -9.71 -6.45
CA VAL A 267 -3.54 -10.08 -5.31
C VAL A 267 -4.46 -8.91 -4.99
N PRO A 268 -5.76 -8.98 -5.31
CA PRO A 268 -6.71 -7.94 -4.94
C PRO A 268 -6.66 -7.66 -3.43
N VAL A 269 -6.87 -6.40 -3.04
CA VAL A 269 -6.77 -5.97 -1.63
C VAL A 269 -7.79 -6.70 -0.73
N SER A 270 -8.90 -7.19 -1.31
CA SER A 270 -9.89 -8.05 -0.63
C SER A 270 -9.32 -9.39 -0.11
N PHE A 271 -8.16 -9.81 -0.61
CA PHE A 271 -7.41 -10.98 -0.11
C PHE A 271 -6.31 -10.60 0.90
N ILE A 272 -6.26 -9.34 1.34
CA ILE A 272 -5.23 -8.86 2.26
C ILE A 272 -5.91 -8.30 3.50
N CYS A 273 -5.50 -8.79 4.65
CA CYS A 273 -6.03 -8.38 5.94
C CYS A 273 -4.94 -7.62 6.70
N ASN A 274 -5.18 -6.34 6.95
CA ASN A 274 -4.23 -5.50 7.66
C ASN A 274 -4.02 -5.98 9.10
N SER A 275 -2.85 -5.66 9.66
CA SER A 275 -2.43 -6.00 11.02
C SER A 275 -3.29 -5.42 12.16
N HIS A 276 -4.20 -4.51 11.82
CA HIS A 276 -5.19 -3.93 12.74
C HIS A 276 -6.35 -4.88 13.02
N TYR A 277 -6.57 -5.88 12.17
CA TYR A 277 -7.67 -6.81 12.31
C TYR A 277 -7.27 -8.06 13.10
N PRO A 278 -8.25 -8.78 13.69
CA PRO A 278 -7.98 -9.96 14.51
C PRO A 278 -7.28 -11.07 13.72
N LEU A 279 -6.44 -11.83 14.40
CA LEU A 279 -5.64 -12.91 13.79
C LEU A 279 -6.52 -13.99 13.14
N SER A 280 -7.69 -14.28 13.71
CA SER A 280 -8.66 -15.22 13.14
C SER A 280 -9.15 -14.78 11.76
N LEU A 281 -9.39 -13.48 11.56
CA LEU A 281 -9.78 -12.94 10.27
C LEU A 281 -8.64 -13.03 9.25
N GLN A 282 -7.41 -12.72 9.68
CA GLN A 282 -6.23 -12.85 8.82
C GLN A 282 -6.06 -14.29 8.32
N SER A 283 -6.29 -15.28 9.19
CA SER A 283 -6.29 -16.70 8.82
C SER A 283 -7.35 -17.02 7.76
N ILE A 284 -8.60 -16.57 7.95
CA ILE A 284 -9.71 -16.79 7.00
C ILE A 284 -9.39 -16.18 5.63
N VAL A 285 -8.95 -14.92 5.61
CA VAL A 285 -8.62 -14.19 4.38
C VAL A 285 -7.44 -14.84 3.65
N SER A 286 -6.39 -15.22 4.38
CA SER A 286 -5.21 -15.87 3.81
C SER A 286 -5.52 -17.26 3.23
N ASN A 287 -6.40 -18.03 3.88
CA ASN A 287 -6.88 -19.30 3.32
C ASN A 287 -7.55 -19.07 1.96
N LYS A 288 -8.38 -18.02 1.84
CA LYS A 288 -9.03 -17.67 0.56
C LYS A 288 -8.04 -17.25 -0.52
N LEU A 289 -6.97 -16.55 -0.14
CA LEU A 289 -5.89 -16.21 -1.06
C LEU A 289 -5.22 -17.47 -1.62
N VAL A 290 -4.78 -18.37 -0.73
CA VAL A 290 -4.15 -19.64 -1.13
C VAL A 290 -5.10 -20.50 -1.98
N ASP A 291 -6.40 -20.45 -1.69
CA ASP A 291 -7.44 -21.11 -2.47
C ASP A 291 -7.61 -20.57 -3.90
N SER A 292 -7.29 -19.29 -4.09
CA SER A 292 -7.53 -18.59 -5.33
C SER A 292 -6.26 -18.36 -6.15
N LEU A 293 -5.09 -18.80 -5.68
CA LEU A 293 -3.78 -18.53 -6.31
C LEU A 293 -3.73 -18.81 -7.81
N GLU A 294 -4.27 -19.95 -8.26
CA GLU A 294 -4.27 -20.33 -9.67
C GLU A 294 -5.15 -19.40 -10.53
N LYS A 295 -6.22 -18.87 -9.92
CA LYS A 295 -7.23 -18.01 -10.54
C LYS A 295 -6.86 -16.53 -10.49
N LEU A 296 -5.83 -16.15 -9.73
CA LEU A 296 -5.39 -14.77 -9.66
C LEU A 296 -5.04 -14.26 -11.07
N PRO A 297 -5.41 -13.02 -11.40
CA PRO A 297 -5.16 -12.45 -12.71
C PRO A 297 -3.66 -12.48 -13.04
N ILE A 298 -3.37 -12.86 -14.28
CA ILE A 298 -2.05 -12.72 -14.90
C ILE A 298 -2.16 -11.57 -15.88
N GLU A 299 -1.30 -10.58 -15.74
CA GLU A 299 -1.34 -9.39 -16.58
C GLU A 299 -0.43 -9.56 -17.79
N LYS A 300 -1.03 -9.90 -18.93
CA LYS A 300 -0.32 -10.21 -20.19
C LYS A 300 -0.08 -9.00 -21.09
N GLU A 301 -0.46 -7.79 -20.66
CA GLU A 301 -0.37 -6.63 -21.53
C GLU A 301 1.09 -6.28 -21.87
N LYS A 302 1.29 -5.99 -23.17
CA LYS A 302 2.56 -5.48 -23.67
C LYS A 302 2.77 -4.06 -23.15
N LEU A 303 4.01 -3.77 -22.79
CA LEU A 303 4.44 -2.43 -22.40
C LEU A 303 4.34 -1.51 -23.61
N ASN A 304 3.24 -0.76 -23.70
CA ASN A 304 3.19 0.42 -24.56
C ASN A 304 3.80 1.56 -23.77
N VAL A 305 5.08 1.87 -24.05
CA VAL A 305 5.65 3.15 -23.66
C VAL A 305 5.03 4.17 -24.61
N GLU A 306 3.91 4.77 -24.21
CA GLU A 306 3.40 5.93 -24.94
C GLU A 306 4.39 7.07 -24.78
N ASP A 307 4.74 7.72 -25.90
CA ASP A 307 5.45 9.00 -25.88
C ASP A 307 4.54 10.04 -25.23
N SER A 308 4.60 10.10 -23.90
CA SER A 308 3.81 11.08 -23.15
C SER A 308 4.40 12.47 -23.37
N VAL A 309 3.54 13.39 -23.80
CA VAL A 309 3.89 14.81 -23.88
C VAL A 309 4.20 15.27 -22.46
N ILE A 310 5.41 15.77 -22.24
CA ILE A 310 5.86 16.26 -20.93
C ILE A 310 4.98 17.43 -20.49
N LYS A 311 4.50 17.38 -19.24
CA LYS A 311 3.57 18.35 -18.68
C LYS A 311 4.25 19.22 -17.65
N HIS A 312 3.89 20.50 -17.67
CA HIS A 312 4.37 21.51 -16.73
C HIS A 312 3.24 21.95 -15.80
N VAL A 313 3.61 22.37 -14.59
CA VAL A 313 2.70 22.88 -13.56
C VAL A 313 3.22 24.23 -13.10
N SER A 314 2.36 25.24 -12.95
CA SER A 314 2.78 26.53 -12.41
C SER A 314 2.84 26.49 -10.88
N LEU A 315 3.80 27.20 -10.28
CA LEU A 315 3.85 27.37 -8.82
C LEU A 315 2.59 28.03 -8.26
N ASP A 316 2.03 29.01 -8.99
CA ASP A 316 0.82 29.70 -8.58
C ASP A 316 -0.35 28.73 -8.41
N LEU A 317 -0.50 27.77 -9.33
CA LEU A 317 -1.52 26.73 -9.25
C LEU A 317 -1.29 25.80 -8.05
N ILE A 318 -0.04 25.37 -7.84
CA ILE A 318 0.33 24.51 -6.71
C ILE A 318 0.01 25.22 -5.39
N ASP A 319 0.40 26.48 -5.24
CA ASP A 319 0.15 27.28 -4.03
C ASP A 319 -1.34 27.50 -3.80
N GLU A 320 -2.11 27.85 -4.84
CA GLU A 320 -3.57 28.01 -4.77
C GLU A 320 -4.24 26.72 -4.27
N CYS A 321 -3.96 25.58 -4.91
CA CYS A 321 -4.50 24.28 -4.55
C CYS A 321 -4.10 23.85 -3.13
N ARG A 322 -2.83 24.02 -2.77
CA ARG A 322 -2.31 23.71 -1.43
C ARG A 322 -3.02 24.52 -0.35
N ARG A 323 -3.20 25.84 -0.54
CA ARG A 323 -3.95 26.70 0.39
C ARG A 323 -5.41 26.27 0.51
N LYS A 324 -6.06 25.92 -0.60
CA LYS A 324 -7.45 25.43 -0.59
C LYS A 324 -7.58 24.11 0.18
N MET A 325 -6.64 23.18 0.00
CA MET A 325 -6.59 21.95 0.79
C MET A 325 -6.30 22.23 2.27
N ALA A 326 -5.38 23.14 2.58
CA ALA A 326 -5.09 23.53 3.96
C ALA A 326 -6.32 24.12 4.66
N LEU A 327 -7.11 24.95 3.98
CA LEU A 327 -8.38 25.46 4.50
C LEU A 327 -9.39 24.33 4.76
N LYS A 328 -9.46 23.33 3.88
CA LYS A 328 -10.35 22.17 4.03
C LYS A 328 -9.96 21.24 5.18
N LEU A 329 -8.66 21.01 5.36
CA LEU A 329 -8.11 20.14 6.41
C LEU A 329 -8.01 20.85 7.76
N GLY A 330 -7.96 22.18 7.76
CA GLY A 330 -7.91 23.01 8.97
C GLY A 330 -6.61 22.81 9.76
N ALA A 331 -6.68 23.02 11.07
CA ALA A 331 -5.54 22.93 11.97
C ALA A 331 -4.88 21.52 12.02
N SER A 332 -5.66 20.48 11.69
CA SER A 332 -5.19 19.09 11.67
C SER A 332 -4.11 18.84 10.62
N LEU A 333 -3.98 19.68 9.58
CA LEU A 333 -2.91 19.55 8.58
C LEU A 333 -1.51 19.59 9.23
N SER A 334 -1.34 20.32 10.34
CA SER A 334 -0.06 20.38 11.06
C SER A 334 0.44 19.01 11.54
N LEU A 335 -0.48 18.04 11.75
CA LEU A 335 -0.18 16.67 12.16
C LEU A 335 0.45 15.83 11.02
N ILE A 336 0.16 16.16 9.75
CA ILE A 336 0.81 15.50 8.60
C ILE A 336 2.29 15.88 8.53
N HIS A 337 2.65 17.13 8.85
CA HIS A 337 4.02 17.61 8.78
C HIS A 337 4.93 17.11 9.91
N SER A 338 4.35 16.79 11.07
CA SER A 338 5.08 16.52 12.31
C SER A 338 5.29 15.03 12.59
N ASP A 339 5.19 14.19 11.55
CA ASP A 339 5.26 12.73 11.64
C ASP A 339 4.21 12.12 12.61
N TYR A 340 3.12 12.85 12.86
CA TYR A 340 1.96 12.39 13.63
C TYR A 340 0.81 11.97 12.71
N VAL A 341 1.13 11.25 11.64
CA VAL A 341 0.16 10.81 10.62
C VAL A 341 -0.96 9.99 11.25
N GLY A 342 -0.65 9.12 12.21
CA GLY A 342 -1.66 8.39 12.96
C GLY A 342 -2.64 9.29 13.72
N ALA A 343 -2.15 10.36 14.35
CA ALA A 343 -3.01 11.31 15.05
C ALA A 343 -3.86 12.14 14.07
N PHE A 344 -3.32 12.43 12.88
CA PHE A 344 -4.11 13.04 11.81
C PHE A 344 -5.25 12.11 11.37
N ALA A 345 -4.96 10.83 11.13
CA ALA A 345 -5.95 9.83 10.72
C ALA A 345 -7.07 9.60 11.75
N ASP A 346 -6.78 9.78 13.05
CA ASP A 346 -7.81 9.73 14.11
C ASP A 346 -8.84 10.88 14.01
N THR A 347 -8.51 11.98 13.31
CA THR A 347 -9.46 13.07 13.07
C THR A 347 -10.40 12.73 11.92
N SER A 348 -11.64 13.23 11.97
CA SER A 348 -12.61 13.06 10.87
C SER A 348 -12.07 13.55 9.52
N GLN A 349 -11.31 14.65 9.52
CA GLN A 349 -10.67 15.19 8.32
C GLN A 349 -9.59 14.25 7.78
N GLY A 350 -8.74 13.70 8.65
CA GLY A 350 -7.68 12.78 8.26
C GLY A 350 -8.19 11.43 7.81
N ALA A 351 -9.21 10.87 8.47
CA ALA A 351 -9.88 9.66 8.03
C ALA A 351 -10.49 9.83 6.62
N SER A 352 -11.23 10.92 6.39
CA SER A 352 -11.80 11.25 5.07
C SER A 352 -10.71 11.49 4.00
N PHE A 353 -9.59 12.10 4.40
CA PHE A 353 -8.43 12.33 3.53
C PHE A 353 -7.78 11.01 3.10
N PHE A 354 -7.44 10.14 4.04
CA PHE A 354 -6.82 8.84 3.73
C PHE A 354 -7.76 7.89 3.01
N TYR A 355 -9.06 7.93 3.30
CA TYR A 355 -10.04 7.19 2.52
C TYR A 355 -9.95 7.54 1.02
N LYS A 356 -9.89 8.84 0.68
CA LYS A 356 -9.76 9.29 -0.72
C LYS A 356 -8.43 8.88 -1.34
N ILE A 357 -7.33 8.97 -0.60
CA ILE A 357 -6.04 8.46 -1.09
C ILE A 357 -6.15 6.97 -1.42
N LYS A 358 -6.71 6.17 -0.51
CA LYS A 358 -6.87 4.71 -0.71
C LYS A 358 -7.71 4.36 -1.92
N CYS A 359 -8.70 5.18 -2.28
CA CYS A 359 -9.48 5.00 -3.52
C CYS A 359 -8.61 5.10 -4.77
N TYR A 360 -7.55 5.92 -4.77
CA TYR A 360 -6.59 6.00 -5.88
C TYR A 360 -5.51 4.91 -5.84
N MET A 361 -5.25 4.35 -4.65
CA MET A 361 -4.24 3.32 -4.44
C MET A 361 -4.74 1.91 -4.76
N LYS A 362 -5.99 1.70 -5.17
CA LYS A 362 -6.53 0.38 -5.52
C LYS A 362 -7.29 0.44 -6.84
N ASN A 363 -7.45 -0.72 -7.48
CA ASN A 363 -8.33 -0.81 -8.65
C ASN A 363 -9.77 -0.49 -8.24
N PRO A 364 -10.52 0.28 -9.06
CA PRO A 364 -11.95 0.44 -8.86
C PRO A 364 -12.62 -0.93 -8.92
N GLN A 365 -13.31 -1.30 -7.84
CA GLN A 365 -14.04 -2.55 -7.75
C GLN A 365 -15.40 -2.27 -7.14
N LYS A 366 -16.35 -3.17 -7.34
CA LYS A 366 -17.60 -3.11 -6.59
C LYS A 366 -17.28 -3.26 -5.10
N HIS A 367 -17.90 -2.45 -4.26
CA HIS A 367 -17.61 -2.44 -2.84
C HIS A 367 -18.66 -3.24 -2.07
N ILE A 368 -18.19 -4.05 -1.14
CA ILE A 368 -19.03 -4.67 -0.12
C ILE A 368 -18.58 -4.18 1.25
N SER A 369 -19.55 -3.95 2.12
CA SER A 369 -19.29 -3.59 3.52
C SER A 369 -19.52 -4.81 4.41
N ILE A 370 -18.58 -5.11 5.29
CA ILE A 370 -18.76 -6.08 6.37
C ILE A 370 -18.75 -5.34 7.70
N ILE A 371 -19.89 -5.39 8.41
CA ILE A 371 -20.14 -4.70 9.67
C ILE A 371 -20.04 -5.71 10.83
N ALA A 372 -19.24 -5.39 11.86
CA ALA A 372 -19.10 -6.19 13.08
C ALA A 372 -18.93 -5.30 14.33
N TYR A 373 -19.24 -5.79 15.54
CA TYR A 373 -19.31 -4.94 16.76
C TYR A 373 -17.97 -4.30 17.13
N ASP A 374 -16.86 -5.00 16.87
CA ASP A 374 -15.53 -4.43 17.10
C ASP A 374 -14.45 -5.19 16.32
N PHE A 375 -13.76 -4.50 15.41
CA PHE A 375 -12.58 -5.05 14.74
C PHE A 375 -11.30 -4.86 15.56
N ASP A 376 -11.36 -4.11 16.67
CA ASP A 376 -10.23 -3.86 17.56
C ASP A 376 -10.12 -4.88 18.70
N GLU A 377 -11.07 -5.81 18.81
CA GLU A 377 -10.96 -6.93 19.74
C GLU A 377 -9.78 -7.84 19.37
N LYS A 378 -9.10 -8.39 20.39
CA LYS A 378 -7.95 -9.28 20.15
C LYS A 378 -8.37 -10.54 19.40
N ASP A 379 -9.52 -11.09 19.77
CA ASP A 379 -10.04 -12.36 19.27
C ASP A 379 -11.54 -12.26 19.04
N PHE A 380 -11.99 -12.78 17.90
CA PHE A 380 -13.40 -12.95 17.60
C PHE A 380 -13.98 -14.18 18.34
N SER A 381 -15.27 -14.11 18.68
CA SER A 381 -16.04 -15.25 19.16
C SER A 381 -16.17 -16.34 18.10
N GLU A 382 -16.47 -17.57 18.52
CA GLU A 382 -16.68 -18.69 17.60
C GLU A 382 -17.83 -18.42 16.60
N GLU A 383 -18.88 -17.72 17.05
CA GLU A 383 -19.99 -17.33 16.19
C GLU A 383 -19.54 -16.33 15.12
N GLN A 384 -18.81 -15.28 15.50
CA GLN A 384 -18.25 -14.32 14.54
C GLN A 384 -17.31 -15.02 13.54
N ILE A 385 -16.42 -15.91 14.00
CA ILE A 385 -15.53 -16.69 13.12
C ILE A 385 -16.34 -17.53 12.13
N LYS A 386 -17.42 -18.19 12.59
CA LYS A 386 -18.31 -18.96 11.72
C LYS A 386 -18.99 -18.08 10.67
N SER A 387 -19.50 -16.90 11.07
CA SER A 387 -20.10 -15.92 10.17
C SER A 387 -19.11 -15.40 9.13
N PHE A 388 -17.88 -15.03 9.53
CA PHE A 388 -16.84 -14.63 8.58
C PHE A 388 -16.51 -15.74 7.59
N ASN A 389 -16.37 -16.99 8.04
CA ASN A 389 -16.14 -18.12 7.12
C ASN A 389 -17.28 -18.27 6.11
N LEU A 390 -18.54 -18.14 6.56
CA LEU A 390 -19.70 -18.23 5.68
C LEU A 390 -19.73 -17.08 4.67
N ILE A 391 -19.52 -15.84 5.12
CA ILE A 391 -19.40 -14.66 4.26
C ILE A 391 -18.32 -14.91 3.19
N TYR A 392 -17.09 -15.23 3.61
CA TYR A 392 -15.97 -15.45 2.70
C TYR A 392 -16.12 -16.70 1.80
N SER A 393 -16.97 -17.65 2.17
CA SER A 393 -17.33 -18.77 1.28
C SER A 393 -18.22 -18.37 0.11
N ASN A 394 -19.00 -17.29 0.29
CA ASN A 394 -19.97 -16.80 -0.68
C ASN A 394 -19.45 -15.62 -1.51
N LEU A 395 -18.29 -15.06 -1.18
CA LEU A 395 -17.72 -13.91 -1.88
C LEU A 395 -16.77 -14.32 -3.01
N ASN A 396 -16.95 -13.69 -4.17
CA ASN A 396 -15.94 -13.70 -5.23
C ASN A 396 -14.99 -12.52 -5.05
N LEU A 397 -13.96 -12.71 -4.21
CA LEU A 397 -13.00 -11.65 -3.86
C LEU A 397 -12.19 -11.11 -5.06
N LEU A 398 -12.20 -11.79 -6.21
CA LEU A 398 -11.57 -11.27 -7.44
C LEU A 398 -12.34 -10.08 -8.03
N GLU A 399 -13.63 -9.97 -7.76
CA GLU A 399 -14.53 -8.98 -8.38
C GLU A 399 -14.96 -7.87 -7.42
N VAL A 400 -14.77 -8.06 -6.11
CA VAL A 400 -15.24 -7.15 -5.08
C VAL A 400 -14.11 -6.68 -4.16
N GLY A 401 -14.17 -5.41 -3.79
CA GLY A 401 -13.41 -4.84 -2.68
C GLY A 401 -14.17 -4.98 -1.37
N VAL A 402 -13.48 -5.32 -0.29
CA VAL A 402 -14.08 -5.49 1.04
C VAL A 402 -13.71 -4.31 1.93
N GLU A 403 -14.72 -3.67 2.53
CA GLU A 403 -14.55 -2.64 3.54
C GLU A 403 -15.04 -3.16 4.90
N PHE A 404 -14.18 -3.14 5.91
CA PHE A 404 -14.54 -3.56 7.26
C PHE A 404 -14.96 -2.35 8.09
N ILE A 405 -16.17 -2.39 8.64
CA ILE A 405 -16.78 -1.29 9.35
C ILE A 405 -17.13 -1.72 10.78
N SER A 406 -16.43 -1.16 11.77
CA SER A 406 -16.85 -1.31 13.16
C SER A 406 -18.23 -0.70 13.35
N SER A 407 -19.12 -1.41 14.05
CA SER A 407 -20.48 -0.93 14.29
C SER A 407 -20.51 0.38 15.08
N LYS A 408 -19.45 0.63 15.87
CA LYS A 408 -19.24 1.89 16.61
C LYS A 408 -19.10 3.10 15.69
N ASN A 409 -18.71 2.86 14.44
CA ASN A 409 -18.39 3.90 13.46
C ASN A 409 -19.48 4.10 12.40
N ILE A 410 -20.58 3.33 12.44
CA ILE A 410 -21.66 3.39 11.43
C ILE A 410 -22.23 4.79 11.30
N PHE A 411 -22.32 5.53 12.39
CA PHE A 411 -22.94 6.86 12.42
C PHE A 411 -22.03 7.99 11.92
N TYR A 412 -20.77 7.71 11.56
CA TYR A 412 -19.90 8.72 10.98
C TYR A 412 -20.24 8.95 9.51
N LYS A 413 -20.23 10.22 9.10
CA LYS A 413 -20.62 10.65 7.75
C LYS A 413 -19.86 9.92 6.64
N ASP A 414 -18.55 9.76 6.77
CA ASP A 414 -17.74 9.07 5.77
C ASP A 414 -18.03 7.56 5.75
N THR A 415 -18.24 6.93 6.91
CA THR A 415 -18.67 5.53 7.00
C THR A 415 -20.02 5.31 6.33
N MET A 416 -21.00 6.18 6.60
CA MET A 416 -22.33 6.09 5.97
C MET A 416 -22.23 6.21 4.45
N LYS A 417 -21.34 7.06 3.94
CA LYS A 417 -21.08 7.16 2.50
C LYS A 417 -20.61 5.82 1.93
N ILE A 418 -19.64 5.16 2.59
CA ILE A 418 -19.15 3.83 2.17
C ILE A 418 -20.28 2.80 2.16
N ILE A 419 -21.10 2.78 3.22
CA ILE A 419 -22.24 1.85 3.33
C ILE A 419 -23.24 2.10 2.20
N LEU A 420 -23.58 3.36 1.90
CA LEU A 420 -24.53 3.72 0.83
C LEU A 420 -24.00 3.42 -0.57
N GLU A 421 -22.68 3.44 -0.76
CA GLU A 421 -22.01 3.09 -2.03
C GLU A 421 -21.77 1.58 -2.17
N SER A 422 -22.05 0.78 -1.13
CA SER A 422 -21.84 -0.66 -1.15
C SER A 422 -22.92 -1.40 -1.94
N GLU A 423 -22.52 -2.32 -2.81
CA GLU A 423 -23.44 -3.21 -3.53
C GLU A 423 -24.15 -4.17 -2.57
N LYS A 424 -23.42 -4.61 -1.53
CA LYS A 424 -23.92 -5.54 -0.53
C LYS A 424 -23.32 -5.24 0.84
N ILE A 425 -24.14 -5.43 1.87
CA ILE A 425 -23.78 -5.21 3.26
C ILE A 425 -23.96 -6.52 4.01
N TYR A 426 -22.89 -7.03 4.60
CA TYR A 426 -22.91 -8.16 5.49
C TYR A 426 -22.83 -7.68 6.93
N ILE A 427 -23.73 -8.15 7.77
CA ILE A 427 -23.72 -7.88 9.21
C ILE A 427 -23.38 -9.17 9.91
N VAL A 428 -22.20 -9.19 10.52
CA VAL A 428 -21.71 -10.31 11.31
C VAL A 428 -22.53 -10.37 12.59
N ARG A 429 -23.12 -11.54 12.86
CA ARG A 429 -23.91 -11.81 14.04
C ARG A 429 -23.07 -11.61 15.29
N ASP A 430 -23.57 -10.76 16.17
CA ASP A 430 -22.85 -10.26 17.33
C ASP A 430 -23.83 -9.76 18.40
N ARG A 431 -23.33 -9.06 19.41
CA ARG A 431 -24.06 -8.33 20.47
C ARG A 431 -25.00 -7.24 19.97
N LEU A 432 -25.01 -6.96 18.67
CA LEU A 432 -25.89 -5.95 18.08
C LEU A 432 -27.34 -6.44 18.10
N ASN A 433 -28.25 -5.64 18.65
CA ASN A 433 -29.67 -5.91 18.51
C ASN A 433 -30.05 -5.76 17.04
N LYS A 434 -30.35 -6.89 16.40
CA LYS A 434 -30.71 -6.97 14.98
C LYS A 434 -31.84 -6.01 14.63
N GLU A 435 -32.87 -5.91 15.48
CA GLU A 435 -34.05 -5.07 15.22
C GLU A 435 -33.71 -3.58 15.21
N ASP A 436 -32.84 -3.14 16.13
CA ASP A 436 -32.40 -1.75 16.21
C ASP A 436 -31.56 -1.35 14.99
N LEU A 437 -30.63 -2.22 14.59
CA LEU A 437 -29.78 -1.99 13.43
C LEU A 437 -30.60 -2.04 12.13
N ASP A 438 -31.50 -3.02 11.97
CA ASP A 438 -32.45 -3.09 10.85
C ASP A 438 -33.30 -1.82 10.77
N SER A 439 -33.86 -1.40 11.91
CA SER A 439 -34.70 -0.19 12.00
C SER A 439 -33.91 1.05 11.57
N TYR A 440 -32.65 1.17 12.01
CA TYR A 440 -31.79 2.30 11.62
C TYR A 440 -31.43 2.28 10.13
N LEU A 441 -30.91 1.17 9.61
CA LEU A 441 -30.49 1.06 8.20
C LEU A 441 -31.66 1.29 7.24
N LYS A 442 -32.86 0.79 7.58
CA LYS A 442 -34.07 0.95 6.76
C LYS A 442 -34.69 2.33 6.89
N LYS A 443 -34.93 2.80 8.12
CA LYS A 443 -35.71 4.03 8.34
C LYS A 443 -34.88 5.30 8.18
N THR A 444 -33.59 5.26 8.53
CA THR A 444 -32.73 6.45 8.51
C THR A 444 -31.92 6.53 7.23
N LEU A 445 -31.31 5.42 6.79
CA LEU A 445 -30.44 5.41 5.61
C LEU A 445 -31.16 4.99 4.32
N HIS A 446 -32.40 4.52 4.42
CA HIS A 446 -33.20 4.07 3.27
C HIS A 446 -32.51 2.98 2.42
N ILE A 447 -31.71 2.13 3.05
CA ILE A 447 -31.01 1.02 2.38
C ILE A 447 -32.01 -0.11 2.11
N SER A 448 -31.99 -0.67 0.89
CA SER A 448 -32.81 -1.82 0.52
C SER A 448 -32.49 -3.04 1.37
N THR A 449 -33.52 -3.75 1.84
CA THR A 449 -33.34 -4.96 2.65
C THR A 449 -32.70 -6.10 1.88
N GLU A 450 -32.84 -6.11 0.56
CA GLU A 450 -32.23 -7.13 -0.32
C GLU A 450 -30.70 -7.01 -0.38
N SER A 451 -30.17 -5.82 -0.09
CA SER A 451 -28.73 -5.56 -0.04
C SER A 451 -28.10 -5.95 1.30
N ILE A 452 -28.89 -6.33 2.31
CA ILE A 452 -28.42 -6.63 3.66
C ILE A 452 -28.49 -8.14 3.92
N VAL A 453 -27.37 -8.74 4.29
CA VAL A 453 -27.29 -10.14 4.71
C VAL A 453 -26.80 -10.21 6.15
N TYR A 454 -27.57 -10.89 7.00
CA TYR A 454 -27.21 -11.18 8.38
C TYR A 454 -26.63 -12.59 8.44
N GLU A 455 -25.38 -12.72 8.87
CA GLU A 455 -24.68 -14.01 9.00
C GLU A 455 -24.25 -14.27 10.43
#